data_AF-A0A7W0V2N9-F1
#
_entry.id   AF-A0A7W0V2N9-F1
#
_cell.length_a   1.000
_cell.length_b   1.000
_cell.length_c   1.000
_cell.angle_alpha   90.00
_cell.angle_beta   90.00
_cell.angle_gamma   90.00
#
_symmetry.space_group_name_H-M   'P 1'
#
loop_
_entity.id
_entity.type
_entity.pdbx_description
1 polymer ?
#
loop_
_entity_poly.entity_id
_entity_poly.type
_entity_poly.pdbx_seq_one_letter_code
_entity_poly.pdbx_strand_id
1 'polypeptide(L)'
;PGAIIGFGGQLPPSLAQKLDIGNDEISRSISSIKQLYGSVGTTTKGFEMLTVLRTGDASEARSLSDNLGALKQFAPFLVGQLSGSRARLAQSALETLRVTTQGAETQIRFEVPQTDIATLVRGN
;
A
#
# COMPACT_ATOMS: atom_id res chain seq x y z
N PRO A 1 -15.99 10.65 -1.61
CA PRO A 1 -16.38 11.40 -2.83
C PRO A 1 -15.14 11.61 -3.73
N GLY A 2 -15.18 11.18 -4.99
CA GLY A 2 -14.04 11.26 -5.92
C GLY A 2 -13.33 9.94 -6.23
N ALA A 3 -13.79 8.81 -5.70
CA ALA A 3 -13.30 7.49 -6.08
C ALA A 3 -13.78 7.15 -7.51
N ILE A 4 -12.83 6.80 -8.38
CA ILE A 4 -13.06 6.39 -9.77
C ILE A 4 -13.10 4.87 -9.86
N ILE A 5 -12.27 4.20 -9.08
CA ILE A 5 -12.18 2.73 -9.03
C ILE A 5 -12.21 2.31 -7.57
N GLY A 6 -13.04 1.32 -7.25
CA GLY A 6 -13.05 0.62 -5.96
C GLY A 6 -12.70 -0.85 -6.15
N PHE A 7 -12.03 -1.42 -5.15
CA PHE A 7 -11.73 -2.85 -5.12
C PHE A 7 -11.90 -3.40 -3.71
N GLY A 8 -12.14 -4.70 -3.60
CA GLY A 8 -12.21 -5.38 -2.31
C GLY A 8 -12.33 -6.88 -2.43
N GLY A 9 -11.85 -7.58 -1.42
CA GLY A 9 -11.85 -9.03 -1.37
C GLY A 9 -11.53 -9.56 0.01
N GLN A 10 -11.94 -10.80 0.25
CA GLN A 10 -11.55 -11.56 1.43
C GLN A 10 -10.28 -12.34 1.10
N LEU A 11 -9.31 -12.36 2.01
CA LEU A 11 -8.15 -13.24 1.87
C LEU A 11 -8.45 -14.56 2.59
N PRO A 12 -8.53 -15.68 1.86
CA PRO A 12 -8.65 -16.98 2.49
C PRO A 12 -7.31 -17.34 3.17
N PRO A 13 -7.34 -18.08 4.30
CA PRO A 13 -6.12 -18.50 5.00
C PRO A 13 -5.10 -19.23 4.13
N SER A 14 -5.56 -19.91 3.08
CA SER A 14 -4.73 -20.62 2.11
C SER A 14 -3.88 -19.70 1.22
N LEU A 15 -4.29 -18.44 1.02
CA LEU A 15 -3.51 -17.47 0.25
C LEU A 15 -2.32 -16.96 1.08
N ALA A 16 -2.58 -16.69 2.36
CA ALA A 16 -1.60 -16.27 3.34
C ALA A 16 -0.45 -17.29 3.50
N GLN A 17 -0.78 -18.58 3.55
CA GLN A 17 0.21 -19.66 3.67
C GLN A 17 1.14 -19.82 2.45
N LYS A 18 0.76 -19.29 1.29
CA LYS A 18 1.55 -19.36 0.05
C LYS A 18 2.43 -18.13 -0.16
N LEU A 19 2.24 -17.08 0.63
CA LEU A 19 3.07 -15.88 0.62
C LEU A 19 4.27 -16.13 1.53
N ASP A 20 5.22 -16.95 1.07
CA ASP A 20 6.53 -17.01 1.69
C ASP A 20 7.35 -15.81 1.23
N ILE A 21 7.53 -14.84 2.12
CA ILE A 21 8.25 -13.59 1.84
C ILE A 21 9.66 -13.63 2.43
N GLY A 22 10.15 -14.81 2.82
CA GLY A 22 11.49 -15.00 3.38
C GLY A 22 11.68 -14.34 4.76
N ASN A 23 10.59 -13.91 5.39
CA ASN A 23 10.56 -13.34 6.75
C ASN A 23 9.27 -13.78 7.46
N ASP A 24 9.43 -14.56 8.53
CA ASP A 24 8.31 -15.15 9.29
C ASP A 24 7.38 -14.12 9.92
N GLU A 25 7.93 -12.98 10.34
CA GLU A 25 7.17 -11.92 11.00
C GLU A 25 6.28 -11.17 10.01
N ILE A 26 6.83 -10.79 8.85
CA ILE A 26 6.06 -10.19 7.76
C ILE A 26 4.99 -11.17 7.24
N SER A 27 5.36 -12.44 7.08
CA SER A 27 4.44 -13.49 6.62
C SER A 27 3.29 -13.67 7.60
N ARG A 28 3.56 -13.63 8.91
CA ARG A 28 2.54 -13.68 9.96
C ARG A 28 1.63 -12.45 9.94
N SER A 29 2.18 -11.26 9.76
CA SER A 29 1.39 -10.02 9.64
C SER A 29 0.49 -10.00 8.41
N ILE A 30 0.93 -10.56 7.28
CA ILE A 30 0.07 -10.65 6.09
C ILE A 30 -0.99 -11.72 6.28
N SER A 31 -0.67 -12.80 7.00
CA SER A 31 -1.60 -13.88 7.32
C SER A 31 -2.74 -13.46 8.26
N SER A 32 -2.57 -12.40 9.03
CA SER A 32 -3.64 -11.86 9.88
C SER A 32 -4.70 -11.10 9.07
N ILE A 33 -4.39 -10.67 7.85
CA ILE A 33 -5.31 -9.93 6.98
C ILE A 33 -6.45 -10.86 6.56
N LYS A 34 -7.69 -10.49 6.93
CA LYS A 34 -8.92 -11.18 6.57
C LYS A 34 -9.60 -10.56 5.36
N GLN A 35 -9.51 -9.24 5.25
CA GLN A 35 -10.13 -8.50 4.17
C GLN A 35 -9.18 -7.39 3.70
N LEU A 36 -9.22 -7.13 2.41
CA LEU A 36 -8.59 -5.97 1.81
C LEU A 36 -9.65 -5.22 1.00
N TYR A 37 -9.64 -3.90 1.06
CA TYR A 37 -10.45 -3.07 0.17
C TYR A 37 -9.78 -1.73 -0.02
N GLY A 38 -10.18 -1.03 -1.06
CA GLY A 38 -9.53 0.23 -1.37
C GLY A 38 -10.20 0.94 -2.53
N SER A 39 -9.62 2.08 -2.84
CA SER A 39 -10.08 2.90 -3.94
C SER A 39 -8.96 3.74 -4.52
N VAL A 40 -9.11 4.08 -5.78
CA VAL A 40 -8.34 5.11 -6.45
C VAL A 40 -9.29 6.26 -6.76
N GLY A 41 -8.91 7.47 -6.39
CA GLY A 41 -9.69 8.68 -6.64
C GLY A 41 -8.83 9.85 -7.09
N THR A 42 -9.48 10.89 -7.61
CA THR A 42 -8.81 12.15 -7.96
C THR A 42 -8.84 13.12 -6.79
N THR A 43 -7.74 13.83 -6.58
CA THR A 43 -7.62 14.97 -5.66
C THR A 43 -7.25 16.22 -6.44
N THR A 44 -7.18 17.37 -5.77
CA THR A 44 -6.71 18.62 -6.41
C THR A 44 -5.24 18.55 -6.85
N LYS A 45 -4.46 17.60 -6.33
CA LYS A 45 -3.04 17.42 -6.62
C LYS A 45 -2.75 16.33 -7.66
N GLY A 46 -3.69 15.40 -7.87
CA GLY A 46 -3.50 14.26 -8.75
C GLY A 46 -4.42 13.11 -8.39
N PHE A 47 -3.84 11.94 -8.12
CA PHE A 47 -4.58 10.73 -7.77
C PHE A 47 -4.19 10.25 -6.37
N GLU A 48 -5.18 9.89 -5.56
CA GLU A 48 -4.99 9.24 -4.27
C GLU A 48 -5.34 7.75 -4.41
N MET A 49 -4.47 6.89 -3.88
CA MET A 49 -4.80 5.50 -3.63
C MET A 49 -4.97 5.30 -2.13
N LEU A 50 -6.10 4.70 -1.76
CA LEU A 50 -6.38 4.20 -0.42
C LEU A 50 -6.48 2.68 -0.47
N THR A 51 -5.72 2.00 0.36
CA THR A 51 -5.86 0.56 0.64
C THR A 51 -6.11 0.39 2.13
N VAL A 52 -7.06 -0.44 2.49
CA VAL A 52 -7.40 -0.80 3.86
C VAL A 52 -7.26 -2.29 4.01
N LEU A 53 -6.51 -2.69 5.03
CA LEU A 53 -6.23 -4.07 5.39
C LEU A 53 -6.91 -4.31 6.75
N ARG A 54 -7.87 -5.22 6.79
CA ARG A 54 -8.57 -5.59 8.01
C ARG A 54 -8.04 -6.91 8.55
N THR A 55 -7.62 -6.91 9.81
CA THR A 55 -7.12 -8.08 10.54
C THR A 55 -8.20 -8.69 11.43
N GLY A 56 -7.85 -9.74 12.20
CA GLY A 56 -8.75 -10.36 13.17
C GLY A 56 -9.03 -9.45 14.36
N ASP A 57 -8.01 -8.71 14.83
CA ASP A 57 -8.15 -7.76 15.95
C ASP A 57 -7.23 -6.53 15.82
N ALA A 58 -7.37 -5.61 16.78
CA ALA A 58 -6.62 -4.35 16.81
C ALA A 58 -5.12 -4.50 17.12
N SER A 59 -4.74 -5.55 17.85
CA SER A 59 -3.33 -5.86 18.12
C SER A 59 -2.64 -6.30 16.84
N GLU A 60 -3.27 -7.19 16.07
CA GLU A 60 -2.77 -7.65 14.78
C GLU A 60 -2.64 -6.49 13.77
N ALA A 61 -3.61 -5.57 13.73
CA ALA A 61 -3.55 -4.38 12.88
C ALA A 61 -2.38 -3.46 13.27
N ARG A 62 -2.10 -3.33 14.57
CA ARG A 62 -0.97 -2.55 15.07
C ARG A 62 0.35 -3.17 14.64
N SER A 63 0.54 -4.47 14.84
CA SER A 63 1.73 -5.20 14.40
C SER A 63 1.93 -5.10 12.88
N LEU A 64 0.86 -5.24 12.09
CA LEU A 64 0.92 -5.04 10.64
C LEU A 64 1.38 -3.63 10.27
N SER A 65 0.85 -2.60 10.93
CA SER A 65 1.25 -1.21 10.70
C SER A 65 2.71 -0.94 11.08
N ASP A 66 3.20 -1.53 12.17
CA ASP A 66 4.59 -1.38 12.60
C ASP A 66 5.55 -2.01 11.57
N ASN A 67 5.20 -3.18 11.05
CA ASN A 67 5.94 -3.86 9.98
C ASN A 67 5.91 -3.10 8.65
N LEU A 68 4.77 -2.52 8.28
CA LEU A 68 4.68 -1.61 7.14
C LEU A 68 5.52 -0.35 7.34
N GLY A 69 5.57 0.17 8.58
CA GLY A 69 6.44 1.27 8.97
C GLY A 69 7.91 0.95 8.81
N ALA A 70 8.35 -0.24 9.23
CA ALA A 70 9.70 -0.74 9.00
C ALA A 70 9.99 -0.87 7.50
N LEU A 71 9.10 -1.50 6.73
CA LEU A 71 9.26 -1.62 5.27
C LEU A 71 9.38 -0.25 4.58
N LYS A 72 8.59 0.73 5.03
CA LYS A 72 8.68 2.12 4.53
C LYS A 72 10.06 2.73 4.76
N GLN A 73 10.77 2.40 5.84
CA GLN A 73 12.13 2.88 6.08
C GLN A 73 13.14 2.31 5.07
N PHE A 74 12.92 1.10 4.57
CA PHE A 74 13.75 0.47 3.55
C PHE A 74 13.32 0.79 2.12
N ALA A 75 12.11 1.32 1.92
CA ALA A 75 11.58 1.65 0.60
C ALA A 75 12.48 2.60 -0.22
N PRO A 76 13.16 3.64 0.32
CA PRO A 76 14.06 4.48 -0.47
C PRO A 76 15.17 3.71 -1.16
N PHE A 77 15.71 2.66 -0.53
CA PHE A 77 16.73 1.80 -1.12
C PHE A 77 16.20 1.06 -2.35
N LEU A 78 14.98 0.50 -2.25
CA LEU A 78 14.32 -0.18 -3.36
C LEU A 78 13.96 0.79 -4.50
N VAL A 79 13.48 1.99 -4.17
CA VAL A 79 13.16 3.04 -5.15
C VAL A 79 14.42 3.49 -5.90
N GLY A 80 15.57 3.56 -5.22
CA GLY A 80 16.86 3.89 -5.83
C GLY A 80 17.34 2.90 -6.90
N GLN A 81 16.79 1.68 -6.94
CA GLN A 81 17.09 0.69 -7.98
C GLN A 81 16.22 0.85 -9.24
N LEU A 82 15.17 1.67 -9.17
CA LEU A 82 14.31 1.97 -10.32
C LEU A 82 14.92 3.09 -11.16
N SER A 83 14.61 3.10 -12.45
CA SER A 83 15.05 4.15 -13.38
C SER A 83 13.87 4.83 -14.10
N GLY A 84 14.12 6.03 -14.62
CA GLY A 84 13.19 6.76 -15.49
C GLY A 84 11.91 7.24 -14.78
N SER A 85 10.78 7.11 -15.48
CA SER A 85 9.45 7.53 -14.97
C SER A 85 8.97 6.68 -13.78
N ARG A 86 9.36 5.41 -13.72
CA ARG A 86 9.00 4.50 -12.62
C ARG A 86 9.64 4.92 -11.29
N ALA A 87 10.90 5.35 -11.33
CA ALA A 87 11.60 5.87 -10.15
C ALA A 87 10.90 7.11 -9.57
N ARG A 88 10.58 8.08 -10.44
CA ARG A 88 9.87 9.31 -10.05
C ARG A 88 8.52 9.00 -9.41
N LEU A 89 7.73 8.12 -10.02
CA LEU A 89 6.44 7.72 -9.47
C LEU A 89 6.55 7.04 -8.11
N ALA A 90 7.47 6.09 -7.98
CA ALA A 90 7.69 5.38 -6.73
C ALA A 90 8.18 6.33 -5.63
N GLN A 91 8.99 7.33 -5.99
CA GLN A 91 9.42 8.38 -5.08
C GLN A 91 8.25 9.27 -4.63
N SER A 92 7.43 9.77 -5.57
CA SER A 92 6.24 10.58 -5.25
C SER A 92 5.24 9.82 -4.35
N ALA A 93 5.03 8.53 -4.63
CA ALA A 93 4.21 7.68 -3.79
C ALA A 93 4.80 7.49 -2.39
N LEU A 94 6.12 7.30 -2.28
CA LEU A 94 6.81 7.13 -1.00
C LEU A 94 6.79 8.39 -0.12
N GLU A 95 6.97 9.56 -0.73
CA GLU A 95 6.93 10.87 -0.05
C GLU A 95 5.55 11.18 0.56
N THR A 96 4.50 10.72 -0.11
CA THR A 96 3.10 10.92 0.32
C THR A 96 2.54 9.74 1.10
N LEU A 97 3.29 8.63 1.21
CA LEU A 97 2.86 7.40 1.86
C LEU A 97 2.52 7.65 3.34
N ARG A 98 1.29 7.36 3.73
CA ARG A 98 0.80 7.36 5.11
C ARG A 98 0.25 6.00 5.44
N VAL A 99 0.65 5.49 6.61
CA VAL A 99 0.11 4.27 7.19
C VAL A 99 -0.53 4.66 8.51
N THR A 100 -1.82 4.37 8.68
CA THR A 100 -2.58 4.64 9.91
C THR A 100 -3.30 3.38 10.35
N THR A 101 -3.56 3.26 11.66
CA THR A 101 -4.31 2.13 12.21
C THR A 101 -5.49 2.63 13.00
N GLN A 102 -6.65 2.00 12.83
CA GLN A 102 -7.87 2.30 13.57
C GLN A 102 -8.62 0.99 13.85
N GLY A 103 -8.73 0.61 15.12
CA GLY A 103 -9.31 -0.69 15.49
C GLY A 103 -8.54 -1.84 14.81
N ALA A 104 -9.27 -2.75 14.18
CA ALA A 104 -8.71 -3.89 13.45
C ALA A 104 -8.36 -3.55 11.98
N GLU A 105 -8.20 -2.27 11.62
CA GLU A 105 -7.91 -1.84 10.26
C GLU A 105 -6.61 -1.05 10.19
N THR A 106 -5.77 -1.40 9.22
CA THR A 106 -4.60 -0.63 8.80
C THR A 106 -4.89 0.00 7.45
N GLN A 107 -4.80 1.33 7.37
CA GLN A 107 -4.99 2.09 6.14
C GLN A 107 -3.64 2.52 5.59
N ILE A 108 -3.43 2.27 4.30
CA ILE A 108 -2.28 2.69 3.52
C ILE A 108 -2.78 3.68 2.48
N ARG A 109 -2.18 4.87 2.46
CA ARG A 109 -2.56 5.94 1.54
C ARG A 109 -1.33 6.55 0.91
N PHE A 110 -1.39 6.82 -0.38
CA PHE A 110 -0.40 7.66 -1.06
C PHE A 110 -1.07 8.47 -2.17
N GLU A 111 -0.44 9.57 -2.54
CA GLU A 111 -0.84 10.42 -3.64
C GLU A 111 0.24 10.43 -4.73
N VAL A 112 -0.20 10.43 -5.98
CA VAL A 112 0.67 10.58 -7.14
C VAL A 112 0.23 11.83 -7.92
N PRO A 113 1.14 12.79 -8.16
CA PRO A 113 0.86 13.96 -8.98
C PRO A 113 0.42 13.60 -10.40
N GLN A 114 -0.51 14.37 -10.96
CA GLN A 114 -0.98 14.15 -12.34
C GLN A 114 0.16 14.24 -13.37
N THR A 115 1.15 15.10 -13.12
CA THR A 115 2.36 15.25 -13.95
C THR A 115 3.14 13.96 -14.09
N ASP A 116 3.19 13.15 -13.02
CA ASP A 116 3.98 11.92 -13.00
C ASP A 116 3.25 10.79 -13.72
N ILE A 117 1.93 10.68 -13.58
CA ILE A 117 1.12 9.72 -14.35
C ILE A 117 1.18 10.02 -15.85
N ALA A 118 1.15 11.30 -16.23
CA ALA A 118 1.23 11.70 -17.64
C ALA A 118 2.53 11.23 -18.31
N THR A 119 3.62 11.01 -17.56
CA THR A 119 4.87 10.46 -18.08
C THR A 119 4.83 8.95 -18.34
N LEU A 120 3.92 8.20 -17.71
CA LEU A 120 3.68 6.79 -18.06
C LEU A 120 2.85 6.65 -19.33
N VAL A 121 1.80 7.48 -19.45
CA VAL A 121 0.85 7.39 -20.57
C VAL A 121 1.50 7.84 -21.89
N ARG A 122 2.43 8.80 -21.82
CA ARG A 122 3.21 9.26 -22.98
C ARG A 122 4.50 8.45 -23.22
N GLY A 123 4.81 7.50 -22.36
CA GLY A 123 6.07 6.73 -22.37
C GLY A 123 6.07 5.46 -23.21
N ASN A 124 5.03 5.25 -24.03
CA ASN A 124 4.98 4.24 -25.10
C ASN A 124 4.88 4.93 -26.46
#